data_AF-A0A8T3P8W8-F1
#
_entry.id   AF-A0A8T3P8W8-F1
#
_cell.length_a   1.000
_cell.length_b   1.000
_cell.length_c   1.000
_cell.angle_alpha   90.00
_cell.angle_beta   90.00
_cell.angle_gamma   90.00
#
_symmetry.space_group_name_H-M   'P 1'
#
loop_
_entity.id
_entity.type
_entity.pdbx_description
1 polymer ?
#
loop_
_entity_poly.entity_id
_entity_poly.type
_entity_poly.pdbx_seq_one_letter_code
_entity_poly.pdbx_strand_id
1 'polypeptide(L)'
;MRELVATIDLWRAQGQRIGRAVVIRTLGSAPRPEGATLLLSGDGRLAGSVSGGCVEAAAVHEIREAQAAGRSRVVHYGISDEQAWGVGLTCGGTIDVLIEPDLRQQLEAAARATDARAVVVSLD
;
A
#
# COMPACT_ATOMS: atom_id res chain seq x y z
N MET A 1 7.63 -2.44 -5.44
CA MET A 1 6.86 -3.63 -5.84
C MET A 1 7.67 -4.70 -6.57
N ARG A 2 8.75 -4.39 -7.32
CA ARG A 2 9.57 -5.43 -8.01
C ARG A 2 10.14 -6.46 -7.03
N GLU A 3 10.56 -5.97 -5.87
CA GLU A 3 11.06 -6.76 -4.73
C GLU A 3 10.01 -7.72 -4.13
N LEU A 4 8.73 -7.53 -4.43
CA LEU A 4 7.63 -8.35 -3.93
C LEU A 4 7.16 -9.40 -4.92
N VAL A 5 7.70 -9.45 -6.14
CA VAL A 5 7.26 -10.36 -7.21
C VAL A 5 7.33 -11.83 -6.77
N ALA A 6 8.43 -12.24 -6.14
CA ALA A 6 8.59 -13.61 -5.66
C ALA A 6 7.54 -13.99 -4.60
N THR A 7 7.17 -13.03 -3.73
CA THR A 7 6.11 -13.22 -2.73
C THR A 7 4.74 -13.31 -3.38
N ILE A 8 4.46 -12.47 -4.37
CA ILE A 8 3.22 -12.53 -5.14
C ILE A 8 3.08 -13.89 -5.81
N ASP A 9 4.13 -14.40 -6.46
CA ASP A 9 4.14 -15.72 -7.09
C ASP A 9 3.82 -16.84 -6.11
N LEU A 10 4.51 -16.83 -4.97
CA LEU A 10 4.29 -17.82 -3.91
C LEU A 10 2.83 -17.82 -3.43
N TRP A 11 2.28 -16.63 -3.14
CA TRP A 11 0.92 -16.51 -2.63
C TRP A 11 -0.13 -16.87 -3.67
N ARG A 12 0.06 -16.49 -4.94
CA ARG A 12 -0.81 -16.91 -6.05
C ARG A 12 -0.79 -18.43 -6.24
N ALA A 13 0.38 -19.06 -6.19
CA ALA A 13 0.51 -20.53 -6.25
C ALA A 13 -0.19 -21.25 -5.08
N GLN A 14 -0.31 -20.58 -3.93
CA GLN A 14 -1.05 -21.05 -2.75
C GLN A 14 -2.55 -20.72 -2.79
N GLY A 15 -3.07 -20.22 -3.93
CA GLY A 15 -4.47 -19.83 -4.09
C GLY A 15 -4.88 -18.62 -3.25
N GLN A 16 -3.93 -17.82 -2.77
CA GLN A 16 -4.23 -16.69 -1.91
C GLN A 16 -4.73 -15.49 -2.72
N ARG A 17 -5.81 -14.88 -2.21
CA ARG A 17 -6.17 -13.51 -2.58
C ARG A 17 -5.12 -12.56 -2.01
N ILE A 18 -4.79 -11.49 -2.74
CA ILE A 18 -3.76 -10.52 -2.33
C ILE A 18 -4.38 -9.13 -2.35
N GLY A 19 -4.54 -8.49 -1.19
CA GLY A 19 -4.86 -7.07 -1.09
C GLY A 19 -3.60 -6.20 -1.13
N ARG A 20 -3.73 -4.93 -1.50
CA ARG A 20 -2.59 -4.00 -1.64
C ARG A 20 -2.87 -2.64 -1.00
N ALA A 21 -1.86 -2.10 -0.34
CA ALA A 21 -1.72 -0.69 -0.01
C ALA A 21 -0.47 -0.15 -0.71
N VAL A 22 -0.58 0.98 -1.41
CA VAL A 22 0.57 1.60 -2.11
C VAL A 22 0.57 3.11 -1.90
N VAL A 23 1.72 3.66 -1.54
CA VAL A 23 1.91 5.12 -1.41
C VAL A 23 1.82 5.75 -2.80
N ILE A 24 0.85 6.64 -3.01
CA ILE A 24 0.62 7.33 -4.28
C ILE A 24 1.01 8.80 -4.24
N ARG A 25 1.16 9.36 -3.04
CA ARG A 25 1.60 10.74 -2.82
C ARG A 25 2.38 10.84 -1.53
N THR A 26 3.43 11.66 -1.52
CA THR A 26 4.14 12.07 -0.31
C THR A 26 4.16 13.59 -0.17
N LEU A 27 3.98 14.10 1.06
CA LEU A 27 4.29 15.50 1.38
C LEU A 27 5.24 15.55 2.58
N GLY A 28 6.22 16.46 2.52
CA GLY A 28 7.21 16.64 3.58
C GLY A 28 8.12 15.42 3.74
N SER A 29 8.58 15.19 4.97
CA SER A 29 9.53 14.12 5.31
C SER A 29 8.84 12.76 5.49
N ALA A 30 8.12 12.30 4.47
CA ALA A 30 7.46 11.00 4.49
C ALA A 30 8.49 9.85 4.66
N PRO A 31 8.16 8.79 5.42
CA PRO A 31 9.14 7.76 5.80
C PRO A 31 9.43 6.75 4.69
N ARG A 32 8.55 6.66 3.69
CA ARG A 32 8.72 5.83 2.49
C ARG A 32 8.34 6.64 1.24
N PRO A 33 9.02 6.39 0.11
CA PRO A 33 8.72 7.07 -1.14
C PRO A 33 7.41 6.56 -1.77
N GLU A 34 6.91 7.33 -2.74
CA GLU A 34 5.84 6.88 -3.63
C GLU A 34 6.19 5.55 -4.30
N GLY A 35 5.19 4.69 -4.47
CA GLY A 35 5.35 3.31 -4.91
C GLY A 35 5.73 2.31 -3.82
N ALA A 36 6.05 2.76 -2.59
CA ALA A 36 6.18 1.87 -1.45
C ALA A 36 4.88 1.09 -1.24
N THR A 37 5.00 -0.23 -1.12
CA THR A 37 3.86 -1.16 -1.22
C THR A 37 3.84 -2.09 -0.02
N LEU A 38 2.65 -2.31 0.54
CA LEU A 38 2.32 -3.36 1.50
C LEU A 38 1.29 -4.30 0.87
N LEU A 39 1.52 -5.61 0.99
CA LEU A 39 0.62 -6.66 0.54
C LEU A 39 0.06 -7.43 1.74
N LEU A 40 -1.21 -7.84 1.62
CA LEU A 40 -1.91 -8.69 2.58
C LEU A 40 -2.41 -9.94 1.85
N SER A 41 -1.94 -11.12 2.25
CA SER A 41 -2.50 -12.39 1.76
C SER A 41 -3.85 -12.70 2.42
N GLY A 42 -4.64 -13.56 1.79
CA GLY A 42 -5.91 -14.05 2.32
C GLY A 42 -5.78 -14.75 3.69
N ASP A 43 -4.64 -15.38 3.96
CA ASP A 43 -4.30 -16.00 5.24
C ASP A 43 -3.67 -15.05 6.27
N GLY A 44 -3.56 -13.76 5.96
CA GLY A 44 -3.15 -12.71 6.91
C GLY A 44 -1.66 -12.42 6.99
N ARG A 45 -0.81 -13.06 6.17
CA ARG A 45 0.62 -12.72 6.04
C ARG A 45 0.81 -11.38 5.35
N LEU A 46 1.89 -10.69 5.70
CA LEU A 46 2.26 -9.37 5.20
C LEU A 46 3.58 -9.41 4.44
N ALA A 47 3.71 -8.55 3.43
CA ALA A 47 4.97 -8.33 2.72
C ALA A 47 5.09 -6.89 2.24
N GLY A 48 6.29 -6.31 2.34
CA GLY A 48 6.51 -4.90 2.05
C GLY A 48 6.09 -3.98 3.20
N SER A 49 6.04 -2.68 2.93
CA SER A 49 5.78 -1.64 3.93
C SER A 49 5.44 -0.32 3.24
N VAL A 50 4.53 0.45 3.86
CA VAL A 50 4.17 1.82 3.41
C VAL A 50 4.73 2.91 4.33
N SER A 51 5.15 2.59 5.55
CA SER A 51 5.73 3.58 6.47
C SER A 51 6.95 3.11 7.26
N GLY A 52 7.10 1.82 7.47
CA GLY A 52 8.18 1.23 8.27
C GLY A 52 7.78 0.87 9.70
N GLY A 53 6.49 1.00 10.06
CA GLY A 53 5.93 0.44 11.30
C GLY A 53 4.68 1.16 11.83
N CYS A 54 4.55 2.47 11.60
CA CYS A 54 3.54 3.29 12.29
C CYS A 54 2.11 3.02 11.82
N VAL A 55 1.89 2.84 10.51
CA VAL A 55 0.53 2.76 9.93
C VAL A 55 0.23 1.42 9.28
N GLU A 56 1.12 0.42 9.36
CA GLU A 56 0.95 -0.90 8.75
C GLU A 56 -0.31 -1.62 9.26
N ALA A 57 -0.58 -1.59 10.57
CA ALA A 57 -1.78 -2.20 11.14
C ALA A 57 -3.07 -1.51 10.64
N ALA A 58 -3.05 -0.18 10.54
CA ALA A 58 -4.14 0.60 9.98
C ALA A 58 -4.34 0.27 8.50
N ALA A 59 -3.27 0.21 7.70
CA ALA A 59 -3.34 -0.16 6.29
C ALA A 59 -3.91 -1.58 6.09
N VAL A 60 -3.57 -2.54 6.95
CA VAL A 60 -4.16 -3.90 6.93
C VAL A 60 -5.66 -3.86 7.21
N HIS A 61 -6.09 -3.08 8.20
CA HIS A 61 -7.52 -2.88 8.45
C HIS A 61 -8.21 -2.29 7.22
N GLU A 62 -7.61 -1.26 6.62
CA GLU A 62 -8.18 -0.59 5.46
C GLU A 62 -8.31 -1.52 4.24
N ILE A 63 -7.34 -2.41 4.03
CA ILE A 63 -7.40 -3.45 2.98
C ILE A 63 -8.57 -4.40 3.22
N ARG A 64 -8.78 -4.86 4.47
CA ARG A 64 -9.89 -5.78 4.80
C ARG A 64 -11.25 -5.13 4.57
N GLU A 65 -11.40 -3.88 4.96
CA GLU A 65 -12.61 -3.09 4.67
C GLU A 65 -12.84 -2.93 3.17
N ALA A 66 -11.78 -2.63 2.40
CA ALA A 66 -11.86 -2.58 0.94
C ALA A 66 -12.28 -3.94 0.35
N GLN A 67 -11.74 -5.04 0.88
CA GLN A 67 -12.09 -6.41 0.47
C GLN A 67 -13.56 -6.73 0.73
N ALA A 68 -14.10 -6.34 1.89
CA ALA A 68 -15.50 -6.50 2.25
C ALA A 68 -16.42 -5.65 1.35
N ALA A 69 -16.00 -4.41 1.05
CA ALA A 69 -16.77 -3.50 0.21
C ALA A 69 -16.58 -3.73 -1.30
N GLY A 70 -15.60 -4.55 -1.71
CA GLY A 70 -15.28 -4.81 -3.11
C GLY A 70 -14.77 -3.59 -3.89
N ARG A 71 -14.30 -2.53 -3.21
CA ARG A 71 -13.94 -1.25 -3.84
C ARG A 71 -12.62 -0.69 -3.31
N SER A 72 -11.86 -0.06 -4.20
CA SER A 72 -10.64 0.67 -3.83
C SER A 72 -10.96 2.02 -3.19
N ARG A 73 -10.03 2.54 -2.39
CA ARG A 73 -10.12 3.88 -1.78
C ARG A 73 -8.73 4.47 -1.52
N VAL A 74 -8.66 5.78 -1.36
CA VAL A 74 -7.44 6.47 -0.91
C VAL A 74 -7.59 6.82 0.57
N VAL A 75 -6.53 6.57 1.34
CA VAL A 75 -6.46 6.87 2.77
C VAL A 75 -5.30 7.82 3.02
N HIS A 76 -5.56 8.88 3.76
CA HIS A 76 -4.56 9.88 4.14
C HIS A 76 -3.98 9.54 5.52
N TYR A 77 -2.65 9.44 5.61
CA TYR A 77 -1.93 9.31 6.88
C TYR A 77 -0.99 10.50 7.06
N GLY A 78 -1.02 11.14 8.22
CA GLY A 78 -0.18 12.31 8.52
C GLY A 78 0.16 12.39 10.01
N ILE A 79 0.82 13.45 10.46
CA ILE A 79 0.96 13.68 11.91
C ILE A 79 -0.44 13.91 12.50
N SER A 80 -0.78 13.17 13.55
CA SER A 80 -1.89 13.55 14.40
C SER A 80 -1.49 14.82 15.13
N ASP A 81 -2.02 15.97 14.72
CA ASP A 81 -2.15 17.06 15.70
C ASP A 81 -2.86 16.46 16.92
N GLU A 82 -2.41 16.78 18.13
CA GLU A 82 -2.98 16.28 19.38
C GLU A 82 -4.50 16.59 19.55
N GLN A 83 -5.12 17.24 18.56
CA GLN A 83 -6.55 17.51 18.46
C GLN A 83 -7.31 16.62 17.45
N ALA A 84 -6.65 15.73 16.70
CA ALA A 84 -7.29 14.82 15.75
C ALA A 84 -6.89 13.36 16.04
N TRP A 85 -7.85 12.57 16.52
CA TRP A 85 -7.73 11.12 16.76
C TRP A 85 -7.39 10.33 15.48
N GLY A 86 -6.11 10.27 15.12
CA GLY A 86 -5.59 9.46 14.02
C GLY A 86 -4.25 8.84 14.36
N VAL A 87 -3.97 7.65 13.83
CA VAL A 87 -2.64 7.02 13.93
C VAL A 87 -1.69 7.83 13.05
N GLY A 88 -0.69 8.47 13.66
CA GLY A 88 0.15 9.46 12.99
C GLY A 88 1.55 9.01 12.59
N LEU A 89 2.11 9.66 11.57
CA LEU A 89 3.53 9.55 11.20
C LEU A 89 4.38 10.46 12.08
N THR A 90 5.43 9.95 12.75
CA THR A 90 6.26 10.76 13.67
C THR A 90 7.33 11.61 12.98
N CYS A 91 7.49 11.46 11.66
CA CYS A 91 8.62 12.01 10.91
C CYS A 91 8.37 13.39 10.28
N GLY A 92 7.21 14.02 10.47
CA GLY A 92 6.95 15.36 9.89
C GLY A 92 6.24 15.37 8.53
N GLY A 93 5.93 14.20 7.96
CA GLY A 93 5.34 14.08 6.62
C GLY A 93 3.95 13.45 6.60
N THR A 94 3.31 13.53 5.43
CA THR A 94 2.04 12.84 5.15
C THR A 94 2.17 11.96 3.91
N ILE A 95 1.35 10.92 3.84
CA ILE A 95 1.25 10.01 2.69
C ILE A 95 -0.21 9.79 2.33
N ASP A 96 -0.50 9.79 1.03
CA ASP A 96 -1.75 9.24 0.51
C ASP A 96 -1.48 7.82 0.05
N VAL A 97 -2.33 6.90 0.50
CA VAL A 97 -2.18 5.47 0.23
C VAL A 97 -3.41 4.98 -0.52
N LEU A 98 -3.20 4.48 -1.74
CA LEU A 98 -4.24 3.75 -2.46
C LEU A 98 -4.36 2.35 -1.85
N ILE A 99 -5.58 2.03 -1.42
CA ILE A 99 -5.98 0.74 -0.89
C ILE A 99 -6.78 0.01 -1.96
N GLU A 100 -6.37 -1.21 -2.27
CA GLU A 100 -7.02 -2.08 -3.23
C GLU A 100 -7.40 -3.42 -2.61
N PRO A 101 -8.63 -3.89 -2.86
CA PRO A 101 -9.11 -5.16 -2.32
C PRO A 101 -8.43 -6.38 -2.96
N ASP A 102 -7.98 -6.23 -4.20
CA ASP A 102 -7.28 -7.26 -4.96
C ASP A 102 -6.17 -6.65 -5.80
N LEU A 103 -5.01 -7.30 -5.81
CA LEU A 103 -3.89 -6.97 -6.67
C LEU A 103 -4.22 -7.34 -8.12
N ARG A 104 -4.36 -6.34 -8.99
CA ARG A 104 -4.69 -6.59 -10.40
C ARG A 104 -3.51 -7.26 -11.12
N GLN A 105 -3.80 -8.26 -11.94
CA GLN A 105 -2.79 -8.98 -12.75
C GLN A 105 -1.96 -8.05 -13.64
N GLN A 106 -2.54 -6.97 -14.16
CA GLN A 106 -1.82 -5.99 -14.98
C GLN A 106 -0.66 -5.32 -14.21
N LEU A 107 -0.85 -5.09 -12.92
CA LEU A 107 0.15 -4.50 -12.04
C LEU A 107 1.26 -5.51 -11.72
N GLU A 108 0.89 -6.78 -11.54
CA GLU A 108 1.85 -7.88 -11.40
C GLU A 108 2.71 -8.03 -12.65
N ALA A 109 2.11 -7.97 -13.85
CA ALA A 109 2.82 -8.01 -15.11
C ALA A 109 3.78 -6.82 -15.26
N ALA A 110 3.30 -5.61 -14.92
CA ALA A 110 4.14 -4.40 -14.94
C ALA A 110 5.32 -4.48 -13.96
N ALA A 111 5.17 -5.09 -12.77
CA ALA A 111 6.29 -5.27 -11.84
C ALA A 111 7.40 -6.17 -12.37
N ARG A 112 7.06 -7.10 -13.28
CA ARG A 112 8.03 -8.04 -13.89
C ARG A 112 8.75 -7.45 -15.08
N ALA A 113 8.10 -6.54 -15.81
CA ALA A 113 8.66 -5.93 -16.99
C ALA A 113 9.87 -5.05 -16.65
N THR A 114 10.99 -5.31 -17.34
CA THR A 114 12.28 -4.66 -17.09
C THR A 114 12.28 -3.18 -17.47
N ASP A 115 11.41 -2.81 -18.41
CA ASP A 115 11.20 -1.47 -18.95
C ASP A 115 9.98 -0.74 -18.37
N ALA A 116 9.17 -1.41 -17.53
CA ALA A 116 8.04 -0.78 -16.89
C ALA A 116 8.48 0.36 -15.96
N ARG A 117 7.74 1.46 -16.01
CA ARG A 117 7.94 2.64 -15.17
C ARG A 117 6.68 2.91 -14.36
N ALA A 118 6.85 3.23 -13.09
CA ALA A 118 5.79 3.87 -12.34
C ALA A 118 5.60 5.27 -12.92
N VAL A 119 4.39 5.60 -13.34
CA VAL A 119 4.03 6.95 -13.77
C VAL A 119 3.28 7.58 -12.60
N VAL A 120 3.94 8.52 -11.93
CA VAL A 120 3.28 9.40 -10.97
C VAL A 120 2.69 10.55 -11.78
N VAL A 121 1.37 10.70 -11.76
CA VAL A 121 0.69 11.83 -12.38
C VAL A 121 0.13 12.67 -11.25
N SER A 122 0.65 13.89 -11.08
CA SER A 122 0.03 14.88 -10.21
C SER A 122 -1.28 15.33 -10.85
N LEU A 123 -2.36 15.24 -10.09
CA LEU A 123 -3.64 15.83 -10.44
C LEU A 123 -3.72 17.16 -9.70
N ASP A 124 -3.25 18.21 -10.36
CA ASP A 124 -3.30 19.59 -9.88
C ASP A 124 -4.72 20.15 -9.98
#